data_AF-A0A0T0M4N5-F1
#
_entry.id   AF-A0A0T0M4N5-F1
#
_cell.length_a   1.000
_cell.length_b   1.000
_cell.length_c   1.000
_cell.angle_alpha   90.00
_cell.angle_beta   90.00
_cell.angle_gamma   90.00
#
_symmetry.space_group_name_H-M   'P 1'
#
loop_
_entity.id
_entity.type
_entity.pdbx_description
1 polymer ?
#
loop_
_entity_poly.entity_id
_entity_poly.type
_entity_poly.pdbx_seq_one_letter_code
_entity_poly.pdbx_strand_id
1 'polypeptide(L)'
;MKKVYLSLIVAINTYSYAQVGINNSSPKSTLDITAALSTGTLNPETKDGIIIPNLDRQRAQAMGNNTTPVTTLSTLIYVNNSTTGTATGSAINIGSPGFYYFDTAALPAPGVWQPIRSTNVDIYGGQLKIPPHQQYTSDFSNHNNTIYDSDNWWVISKVSTYAGTNTPAKMVIVYEFQGSPFNVSGLYPQLTAGNNSGLPDVYNANMISIENNGTNGRTRLTVVVVRSDNFANNWQGTFLLNVLLTRRVN
;
A
#
# COMPACT_ATOMS: atom_id res chain seq x y z
N MET A 1 -5.66 63.96 18.64
CA MET A 1 -4.77 63.18 19.53
C MET A 1 -5.39 61.90 20.13
N LYS A 2 -6.72 61.75 20.23
CA LYS A 2 -7.33 60.52 20.81
C LYS A 2 -7.33 59.26 19.92
N LYS A 3 -7.17 59.39 18.59
CA LYS A 3 -7.20 58.24 17.65
C LYS A 3 -5.86 57.48 17.53
N VAL A 4 -4.74 58.09 17.92
CA VAL A 4 -3.38 57.51 17.80
C VAL A 4 -3.13 56.41 18.84
N TYR A 5 -3.72 56.55 20.04
CA TYR A 5 -3.58 55.54 21.09
C TYR A 5 -4.32 54.23 20.76
N LEU A 6 -5.42 54.29 20.00
CA LEU A 6 -6.15 53.10 19.57
C LEU A 6 -5.34 52.28 18.55
N SER A 7 -4.64 52.94 17.63
CA SER A 7 -3.76 52.31 16.65
C SER A 7 -2.59 51.56 17.33
N LEU A 8 -2.07 52.11 18.43
CA LEU A 8 -0.96 51.53 19.18
C LEU A 8 -1.38 50.29 19.99
N ILE A 9 -2.62 50.24 20.49
CA ILE A 9 -3.16 49.10 21.23
C ILE A 9 -3.50 47.93 20.29
N VAL A 10 -3.97 48.21 19.06
CA VAL A 10 -4.25 47.17 18.05
C VAL A 10 -2.96 46.55 17.51
N ALA A 11 -1.86 47.30 17.45
CA ALA A 11 -0.57 46.83 16.96
C ALA A 11 0.15 45.81 17.88
N ILE A 12 -0.27 45.65 19.14
CA ILE A 12 0.38 44.74 20.11
C ILE A 12 -0.16 43.30 20.01
N ASN A 13 -1.21 43.05 19.22
CA ASN A 13 -1.84 41.72 19.12
C ASN A 13 -1.26 40.79 18.02
N THR A 14 -0.11 41.11 17.41
CA THR A 14 0.36 40.37 16.21
C THR A 14 1.37 39.24 16.45
N TYR A 15 1.63 38.82 17.69
CA TYR A 15 2.56 37.70 17.96
C TYR A 15 2.11 36.70 19.04
N SER A 16 0.83 36.40 19.14
CA SER A 16 0.36 35.27 19.95
C SER A 16 0.47 33.96 19.16
N TYR A 17 1.56 33.23 19.35
CA TYR A 17 1.68 31.86 18.86
C TYR A 17 0.73 30.95 19.62
N ALA A 18 -0.21 30.31 18.92
CA ALA A 18 -1.22 29.40 19.48
C ALA A 18 -0.76 27.93 19.56
N GLN A 19 0.54 27.66 19.43
CA GLN A 19 1.10 26.30 19.46
C GLN A 19 1.21 25.83 20.92
N VAL A 20 0.72 24.63 21.20
CA VAL A 20 0.76 24.01 22.53
C VAL A 20 1.77 22.87 22.53
N GLY A 21 2.80 22.98 23.37
CA GLY A 21 3.75 21.90 23.63
C GLY A 21 3.41 21.17 24.93
N ILE A 22 3.47 19.84 24.92
CA ILE A 22 3.54 19.04 26.17
C ILE A 22 4.97 18.53 26.27
N ASN A 23 5.68 18.91 27.34
CA ASN A 23 7.11 18.66 27.53
C ASN A 23 8.00 19.23 26.39
N ASN A 24 7.54 20.26 25.67
CA ASN A 24 8.29 20.90 24.58
C ASN A 24 8.22 22.44 24.68
N SER A 25 9.37 23.09 24.88
CA SER A 25 9.48 24.56 25.00
C SER A 25 9.54 25.28 23.65
N SER A 26 9.74 24.55 22.56
CA SER A 26 9.69 25.09 21.19
C SER A 26 8.95 24.11 20.28
N PRO A 27 7.60 24.04 20.41
CA PRO A 27 6.78 23.19 19.57
C PRO A 27 7.02 23.46 18.10
N LYS A 28 7.23 22.41 17.31
CA LYS A 28 7.34 22.50 15.85
C LYS A 28 5.99 22.32 15.14
N SER A 29 4.93 22.08 15.91
CA SER A 29 3.55 21.88 15.44
C SER A 29 2.55 22.49 16.42
N THR A 30 1.27 22.59 16.00
CA THR A 30 0.17 23.10 16.84
C THR A 30 -0.02 22.30 18.14
N LEU A 31 0.23 20.98 18.10
CA LEU A 31 0.38 20.12 19.27
C LEU A 31 1.66 19.30 19.09
N ASP A 32 2.66 19.56 19.92
CA ASP A 32 3.96 18.87 19.90
C ASP A 32 4.17 18.23 21.27
N ILE A 33 4.21 16.90 21.31
CA ILE A 33 4.39 16.14 22.55
C ILE A 33 5.76 15.47 22.48
N THR A 34 6.68 15.95 23.31
CA THR A 34 7.99 15.31 23.46
C THR A 34 7.92 14.29 24.59
N ALA A 35 8.53 13.13 24.38
CA ALA A 35 8.68 12.11 25.42
C ALA A 35 9.32 12.71 26.68
N ALA A 36 8.76 12.43 27.86
CA ALA A 36 9.37 12.83 29.12
C ALA A 36 10.76 12.18 29.29
N LEU A 37 10.94 10.97 28.74
CA LEU A 37 12.23 10.28 28.66
C LEU A 37 12.40 9.67 27.27
N SER A 38 13.17 10.33 26.39
CA SER A 38 13.36 9.90 25.00
C SER A 38 14.37 8.75 24.81
N THR A 39 15.12 8.39 25.85
CA THR A 39 16.10 7.28 25.83
C THR A 39 16.19 6.59 27.19
N GLY A 40 16.34 5.26 27.22
CA GLY A 40 16.76 4.50 28.41
C GLY A 40 15.94 3.25 28.75
N THR A 41 16.63 2.25 29.33
CA THR A 41 16.09 1.07 30.06
C THR A 41 15.86 1.35 31.55
N LEU A 42 16.26 2.53 32.04
CA LEU A 42 15.99 3.03 33.37
C LEU A 42 14.60 3.67 33.36
N ASN A 43 13.70 3.20 34.23
CA ASN A 43 12.31 3.66 34.42
C ASN A 43 11.30 3.16 33.37
N PRO A 44 11.15 1.84 33.17
CA PRO A 44 10.11 1.28 32.27
C PRO A 44 8.67 1.64 32.70
N GLU A 45 8.48 2.16 33.91
CA GLU A 45 7.18 2.58 34.44
C GLU A 45 6.76 3.99 33.99
N THR A 46 7.68 4.80 33.45
CA THR A 46 7.33 6.09 32.86
C THR A 46 6.67 5.84 31.50
N LYS A 47 5.36 6.08 31.39
CA LYS A 47 4.60 5.89 30.16
C LYS A 47 4.33 7.25 29.50
N ASP A 48 4.99 7.51 28.38
CA ASP A 48 4.64 8.60 27.48
C ASP A 48 3.52 8.13 26.53
N GLY A 49 2.48 8.93 26.35
CA GLY A 49 1.39 8.58 25.44
C GLY A 49 0.22 9.56 25.47
N ILE A 50 -0.71 9.37 24.53
CA ILE A 50 -1.98 10.08 24.49
C ILE A 50 -3.08 9.06 24.76
N ILE A 51 -3.96 9.34 25.73
CA ILE A 51 -5.20 8.59 25.88
C ILE A 51 -6.18 9.15 24.84
N ILE A 52 -6.50 8.32 23.86
CA ILE A 52 -7.55 8.62 22.88
C ILE A 52 -8.94 8.28 23.47
N PRO A 53 -10.05 8.76 22.88
CA PRO A 53 -11.38 8.37 23.32
C PRO A 53 -11.61 6.85 23.25
N ASN A 54 -12.03 6.27 24.37
CA ASN A 54 -12.43 4.86 24.48
C ASN A 54 -13.96 4.76 24.40
N LEU A 55 -14.47 3.77 23.67
CA LEU A 55 -15.90 3.63 23.39
C LEU A 55 -16.28 2.18 23.02
N ASP A 56 -17.58 1.86 23.05
CA ASP A 56 -18.08 0.56 22.63
C ASP A 56 -18.49 0.55 21.12
N ARG A 57 -18.72 -0.63 20.53
CA ARG A 57 -19.06 -0.73 19.10
C ARG A 57 -20.36 0.01 18.77
N GLN A 58 -21.35 0.02 19.66
CA GLN A 58 -22.58 0.79 19.44
C GLN A 58 -22.32 2.30 19.32
N ARG A 59 -21.48 2.86 20.19
CA ARG A 59 -21.08 4.27 20.11
C ARG A 59 -20.25 4.56 18.87
N ALA A 60 -19.32 3.67 18.50
CA ALA A 60 -18.55 3.79 17.26
C ALA A 60 -19.47 3.82 16.04
N GLN A 61 -20.45 2.92 16.00
CA GLN A 61 -21.46 2.83 14.95
C GLN A 61 -22.26 4.13 14.86
N ALA A 62 -22.75 4.64 16.00
CA ALA A 62 -23.50 5.89 16.04
C ALA A 62 -22.68 7.10 15.57
N MET A 63 -21.40 7.17 15.93
CA MET A 63 -20.49 8.22 15.45
C MET A 63 -20.24 8.11 13.94
N GLY A 64 -19.91 6.92 13.46
CA GLY A 64 -19.57 6.70 12.05
C GLY A 64 -20.78 6.87 11.12
N ASN A 65 -21.95 6.38 11.51
CA ASN A 65 -23.17 6.54 10.72
C ASN A 65 -23.72 7.97 10.74
N ASN A 66 -23.19 8.85 11.60
CA ASN A 66 -23.62 10.23 11.65
C ASN A 66 -23.08 11.02 10.44
N THR A 67 -24.00 11.56 9.64
CA THR A 67 -23.67 12.44 8.51
C THR A 67 -23.60 13.92 8.90
N THR A 68 -24.00 14.30 10.12
CA THR A 68 -23.97 15.69 10.60
C THR A 68 -23.78 15.79 12.14
N PRO A 69 -22.64 16.31 12.65
CA PRO A 69 -21.42 16.58 11.90
C PRO A 69 -20.81 15.26 11.41
N VAL A 70 -20.23 15.29 10.21
CA VAL A 70 -19.51 14.14 9.66
C VAL A 70 -18.32 13.83 10.57
N THR A 71 -18.11 12.55 10.86
CA THR A 71 -16.87 12.12 11.53
C THR A 71 -15.68 12.47 10.65
N THR A 72 -14.70 13.19 11.20
CA THR A 72 -13.54 13.65 10.43
C THR A 72 -12.65 12.49 9.99
N LEU A 73 -12.06 12.61 8.80
CA LEU A 73 -10.98 11.72 8.36
C LEU A 73 -9.86 11.70 9.40
N SER A 74 -9.28 10.53 9.64
CA SER A 74 -8.20 10.33 10.62
C SER A 74 -8.61 10.48 12.10
N THR A 75 -9.90 10.47 12.42
CA THR A 75 -10.35 10.34 13.82
C THR A 75 -9.88 9.00 14.36
N LEU A 76 -9.18 8.99 15.51
CA LEU A 76 -8.65 7.79 16.16
C LEU A 76 -9.43 7.47 17.44
N ILE A 77 -9.93 6.25 17.56
CA ILE A 77 -10.68 5.77 18.74
C ILE A 77 -10.18 4.39 19.18
N TYR A 78 -10.38 4.06 20.45
CA TYR A 78 -10.23 2.68 20.93
C TYR A 78 -11.61 2.08 21.18
N VAL A 79 -11.94 1.02 20.45
CA VAL A 79 -13.15 0.24 20.75
C VAL A 79 -12.80 -0.76 21.84
N ASN A 80 -13.39 -0.61 23.03
CA ASN A 80 -13.10 -1.47 24.19
C ASN A 80 -14.03 -2.69 24.29
N ASN A 81 -15.19 -2.63 23.64
CA ASN A 81 -16.16 -3.71 23.63
C ASN A 81 -16.81 -3.83 22.25
N SER A 82 -16.65 -4.99 21.61
CA SER A 82 -17.23 -5.31 20.31
C SER A 82 -18.50 -6.17 20.42
N THR A 83 -19.06 -6.36 21.60
CA THR A 83 -20.28 -7.18 21.80
C THR A 83 -21.57 -6.36 21.80
N THR A 84 -21.50 -5.04 21.95
CA THR A 84 -22.66 -4.13 21.85
C THR A 84 -22.84 -3.62 20.41
N GLY A 85 -24.08 -3.32 20.01
CA GLY A 85 -24.38 -2.86 18.64
C GLY A 85 -24.16 -3.93 17.55
N THR A 86 -24.39 -3.57 16.29
CA THR A 86 -24.28 -4.48 15.14
C THR A 86 -23.05 -4.15 14.28
N ALA A 87 -22.41 -5.17 13.69
CA ALA A 87 -21.30 -4.99 12.75
C ALA A 87 -21.83 -4.63 11.35
N THR A 88 -22.50 -3.49 11.24
CA THR A 88 -23.09 -2.98 9.99
C THR A 88 -22.84 -1.48 9.85
N GLY A 89 -23.00 -0.96 8.63
CA GLY A 89 -22.70 0.44 8.33
C GLY A 89 -21.23 0.77 8.61
N SER A 90 -20.97 1.90 9.25
CA SER A 90 -19.61 2.32 9.58
C SER A 90 -18.87 1.41 10.58
N ALA A 91 -19.59 0.56 11.30
CA ALA A 91 -19.02 -0.37 12.27
C ALA A 91 -18.71 -1.77 11.69
N ILE A 92 -18.87 -1.97 10.37
CA ILE A 92 -18.76 -3.29 9.72
C ILE A 92 -17.41 -4.00 9.99
N ASN A 93 -16.31 -3.25 10.11
CA ASN A 93 -14.98 -3.80 10.32
C ASN A 93 -14.56 -3.92 11.80
N ILE A 94 -15.44 -3.56 12.75
CA ILE A 94 -15.13 -3.59 14.19
C ILE A 94 -15.33 -5.02 14.73
N GLY A 95 -14.44 -5.95 14.42
CA GLY A 95 -14.57 -7.36 14.81
C GLY A 95 -14.09 -7.72 16.24
N SER A 96 -13.29 -6.86 16.87
CA SER A 96 -12.75 -7.09 18.22
C SER A 96 -12.34 -5.76 18.86
N PRO A 97 -12.06 -5.73 20.18
CA PRO A 97 -11.46 -4.56 20.80
C PRO A 97 -10.13 -4.15 20.13
N GLY A 98 -9.83 -2.85 20.10
CA GLY A 98 -8.59 -2.33 19.49
C GLY A 98 -8.69 -0.88 19.03
N PHE A 99 -7.61 -0.39 18.42
CA PHE A 99 -7.53 0.94 17.83
C PHE A 99 -8.14 0.98 16.42
N TYR A 100 -8.89 2.03 16.10
CA TYR A 100 -9.53 2.23 14.80
C TYR A 100 -9.39 3.68 14.33
N TYR A 101 -9.14 3.89 13.03
CA TYR A 101 -9.24 5.20 12.39
C TYR A 101 -10.49 5.29 11.51
N PHE A 102 -11.08 6.48 11.37
CA PHE A 102 -12.19 6.68 10.43
C PHE A 102 -11.68 6.91 9.02
N ASP A 103 -12.11 6.06 8.09
CA ASP A 103 -11.86 6.18 6.66
C ASP A 103 -13.14 6.61 5.94
N THR A 104 -13.17 7.86 5.48
CA THR A 104 -14.33 8.44 4.77
C THR A 104 -14.43 7.98 3.31
N ALA A 105 -13.40 7.35 2.75
CA ALA A 105 -13.38 6.88 1.37
C ALA A 105 -13.89 5.43 1.21
N ALA A 106 -13.86 4.66 2.29
CA ALA A 106 -14.29 3.27 2.29
C ALA A 106 -15.82 3.12 2.41
N LEU A 107 -16.38 2.11 1.74
CA LEU A 107 -17.82 1.82 1.74
C LEU A 107 -18.20 0.81 2.83
N PRO A 108 -19.46 0.85 3.35
CA PRO A 108 -20.55 1.74 2.95
C PRO A 108 -20.35 3.21 3.41
N ALA A 109 -20.90 4.16 2.66
CA ALA A 109 -20.91 5.57 3.04
C ALA A 109 -21.64 5.77 4.39
N PRO A 110 -21.22 6.73 5.24
CA PRO A 110 -20.27 7.82 4.98
C PRO A 110 -18.79 7.47 5.23
N GLY A 111 -18.46 6.19 5.44
CA GLY A 111 -17.13 5.74 5.81
C GLY A 111 -17.19 4.57 6.78
N VAL A 112 -16.06 3.92 7.02
CA VAL A 112 -15.96 2.81 7.99
C VAL A 112 -14.79 3.02 8.96
N TRP A 113 -14.94 2.46 10.16
CA TRP A 113 -13.86 2.37 11.13
C TRP A 113 -12.90 1.25 10.75
N GLN A 114 -11.66 1.59 10.37
CA GLN A 114 -10.63 0.64 9.97
C GLN A 114 -9.72 0.27 11.15
N PRO A 115 -9.50 -1.02 11.42
CA PRO A 115 -8.65 -1.45 12.52
C PRO A 115 -7.18 -1.11 12.24
N ILE A 116 -6.51 -0.54 13.24
CA ILE A 116 -5.05 -0.42 13.27
C ILE A 116 -4.54 -1.70 13.91
N ARG A 117 -4.26 -2.70 13.09
CA ARG A 117 -3.68 -3.98 13.53
C ARG A 117 -2.38 -4.23 12.80
N SER A 118 -1.42 -4.83 13.51
CA SER A 118 -0.28 -5.47 12.85
C SER A 118 -0.83 -6.62 12.00
N THR A 119 -0.65 -6.53 10.69
CA THR A 119 -0.87 -7.69 9.84
C THR A 119 0.29 -8.67 10.06
N ASN A 120 0.01 -9.97 10.07
CA ASN A 120 1.06 -10.99 10.02
C ASN A 120 1.60 -11.19 8.60
N VAL A 121 1.07 -10.44 7.63
CA VAL A 121 1.40 -10.51 6.22
C VAL A 121 1.59 -9.10 5.66
N ASP A 122 2.67 -8.90 4.91
CA ASP A 122 2.82 -7.79 3.98
C ASP A 122 2.30 -8.22 2.61
N ILE A 123 1.49 -7.38 1.99
CA ILE A 123 0.89 -7.64 0.68
C ILE A 123 1.23 -6.49 -0.25
N TYR A 124 1.69 -6.83 -1.45
CA TYR A 124 1.81 -5.91 -2.58
C TYR A 124 1.09 -6.51 -3.79
N GLY A 125 0.28 -5.70 -4.48
CA GLY A 125 -0.39 -6.08 -5.72
C GLY A 125 0.05 -5.18 -6.88
N GLY A 126 0.23 -5.76 -8.06
CA GLY A 126 0.48 -5.04 -9.30
C GLY A 126 0.11 -5.85 -10.53
N GLN A 127 -0.01 -5.19 -11.66
CA GLN A 127 -0.31 -5.78 -12.96
C GLN A 127 0.83 -5.45 -13.93
N LEU A 128 1.51 -6.51 -14.36
CA LEU A 128 2.62 -6.45 -15.30
C LEU A 128 2.14 -6.75 -16.72
N LYS A 129 2.95 -6.41 -17.73
CA LYS A 129 2.72 -6.81 -19.11
C LYS A 129 3.64 -7.97 -19.51
N ILE A 130 3.10 -8.91 -20.27
CA ILE A 130 3.83 -9.98 -20.96
C ILE A 130 4.02 -9.51 -22.41
N PRO A 131 5.25 -9.19 -22.86
CA PRO A 131 5.49 -8.72 -24.22
C PRO A 131 5.22 -9.78 -25.29
N PRO A 132 5.10 -9.39 -26.57
CA PRO A 132 5.04 -10.32 -27.71
C PRO A 132 6.28 -11.21 -27.83
N HIS A 133 6.08 -12.41 -28.37
CA HIS A 133 7.17 -13.35 -28.67
C HIS A 133 8.19 -12.76 -29.67
N GLN A 134 9.44 -13.26 -29.64
CA GLN A 134 10.54 -12.78 -30.51
C GLN A 134 10.24 -12.77 -32.01
N GLN A 135 9.29 -13.60 -32.46
CA GLN A 135 8.81 -13.61 -33.85
C GLN A 135 8.19 -12.26 -34.26
N TYR A 136 7.60 -11.52 -33.32
CA TYR A 136 6.86 -10.28 -33.58
C TYR A 136 7.51 -9.05 -32.96
N THR A 137 8.30 -9.24 -31.90
CA THR A 137 9.10 -8.17 -31.29
C THR A 137 10.39 -8.79 -30.80
N SER A 138 11.55 -8.37 -31.33
CA SER A 138 12.85 -8.94 -30.95
C SER A 138 13.02 -9.04 -29.45
N ASP A 139 13.69 -10.10 -29.01
CA ASP A 139 14.19 -10.18 -27.64
C ASP A 139 15.20 -9.06 -27.36
N PHE A 140 15.29 -8.68 -26.09
CA PHE A 140 16.13 -7.60 -25.61
C PHE A 140 16.66 -7.90 -24.21
N SER A 141 17.82 -7.36 -23.89
CA SER A 141 18.57 -7.59 -22.64
C SER A 141 18.84 -6.32 -21.84
N ASN A 142 18.16 -5.23 -22.20
CA ASN A 142 18.25 -3.93 -21.53
C ASN A 142 16.88 -3.24 -21.53
N HIS A 143 16.75 -2.21 -20.70
CA HIS A 143 15.54 -1.41 -20.59
C HIS A 143 15.42 -0.34 -21.69
N ASN A 144 15.73 -0.69 -22.94
CA ASN A 144 15.58 0.25 -24.06
C ASN A 144 14.15 0.30 -24.62
N ASN A 145 13.26 -0.59 -24.17
CA ASN A 145 11.86 -0.63 -24.59
C ASN A 145 10.92 -0.46 -23.39
N THR A 146 10.35 0.73 -23.26
CA THR A 146 9.49 1.12 -22.14
C THR A 146 8.00 0.84 -22.38
N ILE A 147 7.62 0.38 -23.58
CA ILE A 147 6.20 0.17 -23.96
C ILE A 147 5.53 -0.89 -23.07
N TYR A 148 6.33 -1.82 -22.55
CA TYR A 148 5.88 -2.93 -21.72
C TYR A 148 5.99 -2.66 -20.22
N ASP A 149 6.40 -1.47 -19.81
CA ASP A 149 6.39 -1.08 -18.41
C ASP A 149 4.94 -0.88 -17.93
N SER A 150 4.70 -1.20 -16.66
CA SER A 150 3.40 -1.02 -16.01
C SER A 150 3.54 -1.08 -14.49
N ASP A 151 2.65 -0.41 -13.75
CA ASP A 151 2.57 -0.44 -12.29
C ASP A 151 3.90 -0.22 -11.55
N ASN A 152 4.72 0.68 -12.09
CA ASN A 152 6.05 1.02 -11.58
C ASN A 152 7.08 -0.13 -11.68
N TRP A 153 6.85 -1.09 -12.56
CA TRP A 153 7.81 -2.12 -12.95
C TRP A 153 8.29 -1.90 -14.37
N TRP A 154 9.60 -2.03 -14.54
CA TRP A 154 10.27 -1.98 -15.83
C TRP A 154 10.51 -3.37 -16.39
N VAL A 155 10.34 -3.56 -17.70
CA VAL A 155 10.75 -4.81 -18.37
C VAL A 155 12.20 -4.70 -18.80
N ILE A 156 13.10 -5.29 -18.04
CA ILE A 156 14.55 -5.19 -18.26
C ILE A 156 15.01 -6.10 -19.39
N SER A 157 14.44 -7.30 -19.48
CA SER A 157 14.78 -8.23 -20.54
C SER A 157 13.65 -9.22 -20.81
N LYS A 158 13.67 -9.77 -22.02
CA LYS A 158 12.88 -10.93 -22.38
C LYS A 158 13.69 -11.86 -23.28
N VAL A 159 13.55 -13.16 -23.08
CA VAL A 159 14.15 -14.21 -23.92
C VAL A 159 13.08 -15.24 -24.24
N SER A 160 12.85 -15.45 -25.52
CA SER A 160 11.79 -16.29 -26.05
C SER A 160 12.35 -17.64 -26.52
N THR A 161 11.54 -18.68 -26.46
CA THR A 161 11.79 -19.96 -27.14
C THR A 161 10.58 -20.31 -27.97
N TYR A 162 10.84 -20.59 -29.25
CA TYR A 162 9.81 -20.94 -30.22
C TYR A 162 9.03 -22.19 -29.80
N ALA A 163 7.75 -22.20 -30.14
CA ALA A 163 6.96 -23.41 -30.16
C ALA A 163 7.55 -24.45 -31.14
N GLY A 164 7.35 -25.74 -30.84
CA GLY A 164 7.85 -26.86 -31.62
C GLY A 164 6.99 -28.10 -31.42
N THR A 165 7.31 -29.21 -32.11
CA THR A 165 6.44 -30.39 -32.26
C THR A 165 5.85 -30.93 -30.95
N ASN A 166 6.52 -30.76 -29.80
CA ASN A 166 6.00 -31.13 -28.48
C ASN A 166 6.39 -30.12 -27.39
N THR A 167 6.66 -28.88 -27.78
CA THR A 167 7.15 -27.85 -26.85
C THR A 167 6.37 -26.56 -27.06
N PRO A 168 5.66 -26.04 -26.05
CA PRO A 168 4.99 -24.75 -26.16
C PRO A 168 6.00 -23.62 -26.34
N ALA A 169 5.53 -22.51 -26.91
CA ALA A 169 6.26 -21.26 -26.82
C ALA A 169 6.43 -20.86 -25.35
N LYS A 170 7.63 -20.43 -24.97
CA LYS A 170 7.95 -19.93 -23.63
C LYS A 170 8.73 -18.63 -23.70
N MET A 171 8.66 -17.84 -22.65
CA MET A 171 9.45 -16.62 -22.50
C MET A 171 9.87 -16.46 -21.05
N VAL A 172 11.14 -16.15 -20.85
CA VAL A 172 11.67 -15.66 -19.57
C VAL A 172 11.69 -14.14 -19.62
N ILE A 173 11.10 -13.49 -18.62
CA ILE A 173 11.01 -12.04 -18.52
C ILE A 173 11.61 -11.62 -17.19
N VAL A 174 12.44 -10.58 -17.21
CA VAL A 174 12.98 -9.95 -16.00
C VAL A 174 12.33 -8.59 -15.84
N TYR A 175 11.58 -8.43 -14.75
CA TYR A 175 10.99 -7.16 -14.34
C TYR A 175 11.83 -6.52 -13.24
N GLU A 176 11.95 -5.20 -13.20
CA GLU A 176 12.64 -4.45 -12.13
C GLU A 176 11.72 -3.40 -11.53
N PHE A 177 11.46 -3.49 -10.23
CA PHE A 177 10.60 -2.56 -9.51
C PHE A 177 11.29 -1.20 -9.33
N GLN A 178 10.58 -0.13 -9.66
CA GLN A 178 11.12 1.21 -9.61
C GLN A 178 10.89 1.94 -8.28
N GLY A 179 10.20 1.33 -7.33
CA GLY A 179 10.06 1.84 -5.97
C GLY A 179 11.21 1.39 -5.06
N SER A 180 11.01 1.57 -3.75
CA SER A 180 11.91 1.03 -2.73
C SER A 180 12.00 -0.50 -2.86
N PRO A 181 13.21 -1.10 -2.75
CA PRO A 181 13.36 -2.55 -2.82
C PRO A 181 12.49 -3.26 -1.78
N PHE A 182 11.83 -4.34 -2.19
CA PHE A 182 11.06 -5.18 -1.29
C PHE A 182 11.98 -5.95 -0.33
N ASN A 183 11.46 -6.29 0.84
CA ASN A 183 12.07 -7.33 1.66
C ASN A 183 11.75 -8.69 1.03
N VAL A 184 12.75 -9.30 0.40
CA VAL A 184 12.59 -10.58 -0.32
C VAL A 184 12.64 -11.81 0.60
N SER A 185 12.96 -11.65 1.90
CA SER A 185 13.01 -12.77 2.84
C SER A 185 11.61 -13.30 3.14
N GLY A 186 11.34 -14.56 2.77
CA GLY A 186 10.01 -15.18 2.93
C GLY A 186 8.93 -14.58 2.04
N LEU A 187 9.31 -13.86 0.99
CA LEU A 187 8.41 -13.26 0.00
C LEU A 187 8.09 -14.28 -1.10
N TYR A 188 6.81 -14.57 -1.30
CA TYR A 188 6.36 -15.47 -2.37
C TYR A 188 5.33 -14.76 -3.26
N PRO A 189 5.54 -14.76 -4.60
CA PRO A 189 4.55 -14.25 -5.53
C PRO A 189 3.47 -15.29 -5.81
N GLN A 190 2.24 -14.82 -5.98
CA GLN A 190 1.21 -15.50 -6.76
C GLN A 190 1.09 -14.80 -8.11
N LEU A 191 1.16 -15.58 -9.18
CA LEU A 191 1.21 -15.09 -10.55
C LEU A 191 0.04 -15.65 -11.33
N THR A 192 -0.72 -14.77 -11.97
CA THR A 192 -1.85 -15.18 -12.83
C THR A 192 -1.78 -14.42 -14.14
N ALA A 193 -1.66 -15.14 -15.25
CA ALA A 193 -1.71 -14.53 -16.55
C ALA A 193 -3.17 -14.12 -16.87
N GLY A 194 -3.36 -12.86 -17.23
CA GLY A 194 -4.62 -12.27 -17.63
C GLY A 194 -4.71 -12.12 -19.14
N ASN A 195 -5.85 -12.52 -19.70
CA ASN A 195 -6.18 -12.29 -21.09
C ASN A 195 -6.93 -10.97 -21.25
N ASN A 196 -6.28 -9.98 -21.85
CA ASN A 196 -6.88 -8.70 -22.22
C ASN A 196 -6.82 -8.45 -23.74
N SER A 197 -6.54 -9.48 -24.53
CA SER A 197 -6.40 -9.37 -25.99
C SER A 197 -7.63 -9.83 -26.77
N GLY A 198 -8.64 -10.38 -26.08
CA GLY A 198 -9.84 -10.94 -26.70
C GLY A 198 -9.62 -12.28 -27.41
N LEU A 199 -8.39 -12.80 -27.41
CA LEU A 199 -8.03 -14.11 -27.97
C LEU A 199 -8.14 -15.19 -26.90
N PRO A 200 -8.67 -16.40 -27.14
CA PRO A 200 -8.86 -17.43 -26.12
C PRO A 200 -7.55 -18.14 -25.67
N ASP A 201 -6.41 -17.46 -25.75
CA ASP A 201 -5.09 -18.00 -25.40
C ASP A 201 -4.95 -18.23 -23.88
N VAL A 202 -4.30 -19.33 -23.50
CA VAL A 202 -4.10 -19.72 -22.10
C VAL A 202 -2.62 -19.73 -21.77
N TYR A 203 -2.24 -18.89 -20.81
CA TYR A 203 -0.87 -18.80 -20.34
C TYR A 203 -0.75 -19.30 -18.90
N ASN A 204 0.36 -19.98 -18.64
CA ASN A 204 0.80 -20.31 -17.30
C ASN A 204 2.07 -19.52 -17.00
N ALA A 205 2.14 -18.92 -15.82
CA ALA A 205 3.30 -18.15 -15.37
C ALA A 205 3.85 -18.75 -14.07
N ASN A 206 5.17 -18.78 -13.95
CA ASN A 206 5.83 -19.21 -12.72
C ASN A 206 7.04 -18.32 -12.42
N MET A 207 7.30 -18.09 -11.13
CA MET A 207 8.50 -17.37 -10.71
C MET A 207 9.73 -18.26 -10.89
N ILE A 208 10.79 -17.68 -11.47
CA ILE A 208 12.14 -18.24 -11.44
C ILE A 208 12.87 -17.70 -10.21
N SER A 209 12.86 -16.38 -9.99
CA SER A 209 13.50 -15.76 -8.83
C SER A 209 12.89 -14.39 -8.48
N ILE A 210 13.07 -13.98 -7.23
CA ILE A 210 12.82 -12.61 -6.76
C ILE A 210 13.99 -12.17 -5.87
N GLU A 211 14.75 -11.17 -6.32
CA GLU A 211 16.03 -10.81 -5.71
C GLU A 211 16.29 -9.31 -5.80
N ASN A 212 17.00 -8.75 -4.82
CA ASN A 212 17.44 -7.36 -4.84
C ASN A 212 18.78 -7.21 -5.59
N ASN A 213 18.82 -7.69 -6.84
CA ASN A 213 20.01 -7.71 -7.71
C ASN A 213 19.90 -6.72 -8.90
N GLY A 214 18.91 -5.83 -8.86
CA GLY A 214 18.67 -4.83 -9.87
C GLY A 214 19.58 -3.61 -9.76
N THR A 215 19.34 -2.63 -10.63
CA THR A 215 20.06 -1.35 -10.65
C THR A 215 19.98 -0.70 -9.26
N ASN A 216 21.11 -0.37 -8.65
CA ASN A 216 21.18 0.19 -7.29
C ASN A 216 20.47 -0.66 -6.21
N GLY A 217 20.43 -2.00 -6.37
CA GLY A 217 19.81 -2.91 -5.41
C GLY A 217 18.28 -2.98 -5.50
N ARG A 218 17.68 -2.48 -6.59
CA ARG A 218 16.24 -2.65 -6.87
C ARG A 218 15.84 -4.13 -6.93
N THR A 219 14.59 -4.41 -6.59
CA THR A 219 14.04 -5.77 -6.68
C THR A 219 13.80 -6.14 -8.13
N ARG A 220 14.30 -7.30 -8.56
CA ARG A 220 13.96 -7.95 -9.81
C ARG A 220 13.11 -9.18 -9.56
N LEU A 221 12.07 -9.32 -10.38
CA LEU A 221 11.24 -10.50 -10.47
C LEU A 221 11.51 -11.16 -11.84
N THR A 222 12.06 -12.37 -11.82
CA THR A 222 12.24 -13.18 -13.04
C THR A 222 11.11 -14.18 -13.13
N VAL A 223 10.41 -14.17 -14.25
CA VAL A 223 9.22 -15.00 -14.48
C VAL A 223 9.42 -15.80 -15.76
N VAL A 224 8.95 -17.04 -15.78
CA VAL A 224 8.72 -17.78 -17.02
C VAL A 224 7.23 -17.80 -17.32
N VAL A 225 6.88 -17.52 -18.57
CA VAL A 225 5.53 -17.64 -19.09
C VAL A 225 5.53 -18.65 -20.23
N VAL A 226 4.52 -19.53 -20.25
CA VAL A 226 4.31 -20.55 -21.27
C VAL A 226 2.91 -20.39 -21.86
N ARG A 227 2.78 -20.50 -23.18
CA ARG A 227 1.49 -20.67 -23.84
C ARG A 227 1.07 -22.14 -23.75
N SER A 228 0.17 -22.47 -22.83
CA SER A 228 -0.16 -23.85 -22.47
C SER A 228 -1.17 -24.53 -23.39
N ASP A 229 -1.96 -23.76 -24.13
CA ASP A 229 -3.00 -24.28 -25.02
C ASP A 229 -2.49 -24.65 -26.42
N ASN A 230 -1.27 -24.21 -26.81
CA ASN A 230 -0.80 -24.30 -28.19
C ASN A 230 0.70 -24.62 -28.29
N PHE A 231 1.06 -25.65 -29.07
CA PHE A 231 2.45 -26.07 -29.32
C PHE A 231 2.96 -25.75 -30.74
N ALA A 232 2.13 -25.17 -31.61
CA ALA A 232 2.50 -24.85 -32.98
C ALA A 232 2.84 -23.37 -33.18
N ASN A 233 2.17 -22.48 -32.43
CA ASN A 233 2.20 -21.04 -32.69
C ASN A 233 2.72 -20.25 -31.50
N ASN A 234 3.55 -19.25 -31.81
CA ASN A 234 3.96 -18.23 -30.86
C ASN A 234 2.86 -17.17 -30.71
N TRP A 235 2.88 -16.40 -29.61
CA TRP A 235 1.91 -15.34 -29.39
C TRP A 235 2.40 -13.99 -29.93
N GLN A 236 1.47 -13.23 -30.49
CA GLN A 236 1.74 -11.91 -31.08
C GLN A 236 1.34 -10.76 -30.15
N GLY A 237 0.35 -10.97 -29.29
CA GLY A 237 -0.21 -9.93 -28.43
C GLY A 237 0.67 -9.60 -27.22
N THR A 238 0.38 -8.45 -26.61
CA THR A 238 0.79 -8.18 -25.23
C THR A 238 -0.32 -8.65 -24.30
N PHE A 239 0.04 -9.37 -23.25
CA PHE A 239 -0.90 -9.89 -22.25
C PHE A 239 -0.62 -9.30 -20.87
N LEU A 240 -1.49 -9.57 -19.90
CA LEU A 240 -1.32 -9.10 -18.54
C LEU A 240 -0.79 -10.22 -17.64
N LEU A 241 -0.06 -9.85 -16.61
CA LEU A 241 0.38 -10.73 -15.54
C LEU A 241 0.03 -10.06 -14.22
N ASN A 242 -0.98 -10.56 -13.53
CA ASN A 242 -1.26 -10.12 -12.17
C ASN A 242 -0.21 -10.72 -11.24
N VAL A 243 0.37 -9.85 -10.40
CA VAL A 243 1.40 -10.19 -9.43
C VAL A 243 0.90 -9.82 -8.05
N LEU A 244 0.81 -10.81 -7.17
CA LEU A 244 0.53 -10.61 -5.76
C LEU A 244 1.73 -11.10 -4.96
N LEU A 245 2.50 -10.19 -4.39
CA LEU A 245 3.62 -10.53 -3.52
C LEU A 245 3.12 -10.58 -2.07
N THR A 246 3.36 -11.72 -1.41
CA THR A 246 2.96 -11.92 -0.02
C THR A 246 4.16 -12.33 0.80
N ARG A 247 4.32 -11.73 1.96
CA ARG A 247 5.40 -12.06 2.90
C ARG A 247 4.83 -12.20 4.28
N ARG A 248 5.19 -13.27 4.98
CA ARG A 248 4.89 -13.40 6.41
C ARG A 248 5.84 -12.50 7.21
N VAL A 249 5.29 -11.65 8.07
CA VAL A 249 6.05 -10.63 8.84
C VAL A 249 6.55 -11.18 10.17
N ASN A 250 5.92 -12.24 10.69
CA ASN A 250 6.17 -12.85 12.00
C ASN A 250 6.31 -14.37 11.95
#